data_AF-A0A6A6DJC8-F1
#
_entry.id   AF-A0A6A6DJC8-F1
#
_cell.length_a   1.000
_cell.length_b   1.000
_cell.length_c   1.000
_cell.angle_alpha   90.00
_cell.angle_beta   90.00
_cell.angle_gamma   90.00
#
_symmetry.space_group_name_H-M   'P 1'
#
loop_
_entity.id
_entity.type
_entity.pdbx_description
1 polymer ?
#
loop_
_entity_poly.entity_id
_entity_poly.type
_entity_poly.pdbx_seq_one_letter_code
_entity_poly.pdbx_strand_id
1 'polypeptide(L)'
;WESQKSTILELYLRPKSKLQGPGGVIETMSEQHQFIATKSQYEARFRKWGIRKNLRGDEWQILNKKLERRKMEGKQSDVYINEVIIPKSKIRKEIRR
;
A
#
# COMPACT_ATOMS: atom_id res chain seq x y z
N TRP A 1 9.10 4.20 14.19
CA TRP A 1 8.78 3.14 13.22
C TRP A 1 7.35 2.66 13.36
N GLU A 2 6.97 1.91 14.41
CA GLU A 2 5.59 1.38 14.53
C GLU A 2 4.53 2.49 14.60
N SER A 3 4.75 3.52 15.42
CA SER A 3 3.83 4.69 15.49
C SER A 3 3.67 5.43 14.16
N GLN A 4 4.66 5.36 13.27
CA GLN A 4 4.65 6.03 11.97
C GLN A 4 4.34 5.05 10.82
N LYS A 5 4.07 3.77 11.14
CA LYS A 5 3.92 2.70 10.15
C LYS A 5 2.80 3.01 9.18
N SER A 6 1.61 3.33 9.70
CA SER A 6 0.43 3.61 8.87
C SER A 6 0.69 4.76 7.89
N THR A 7 1.25 5.87 8.36
CA THR A 7 1.60 7.04 7.53
C THR A 7 2.63 6.68 6.45
N ILE A 8 3.70 5.97 6.83
CA ILE A 8 4.74 5.53 5.90
C ILE A 8 4.13 4.64 4.80
N LEU A 9 3.27 3.69 5.17
CA LEU A 9 2.66 2.75 4.23
C LEU A 9 1.65 3.45 3.32
N GLU A 10 0.88 4.39 3.84
CA GLU A 10 -0.04 5.19 3.04
C GLU A 10 0.71 5.96 1.96
N LEU A 11 1.79 6.66 2.32
CA LEU A 11 2.65 7.38 1.38
C LEU A 11 3.32 6.41 0.38
N TYR A 12 3.81 5.27 0.86
CA TYR A 12 4.51 4.29 0.03
C TYR A 12 3.60 3.56 -0.97
N LEU A 13 2.33 3.32 -0.63
CA LEU A 13 1.39 2.56 -1.48
C LEU A 13 0.58 3.43 -2.45
N ARG A 14 0.71 4.77 -2.35
CA ARG A 14 0.14 5.71 -3.33
C ARG A 14 0.64 5.43 -4.76
N PRO A 15 -0.20 5.63 -5.78
CA PRO A 15 0.21 5.51 -7.17
C PRO A 15 1.40 6.44 -7.48
N LYS A 16 2.41 5.94 -8.19
CA LYS A 16 3.63 6.70 -8.57
C LYS A 16 4.49 7.22 -7.40
N SER A 17 4.22 6.77 -6.16
CA SER A 17 5.07 7.09 -5.02
C SER A 17 6.51 6.61 -5.27
N LYS A 18 7.49 7.42 -4.89
CA LYS A 18 8.90 7.04 -4.87
C LYS A 18 9.33 6.94 -3.41
N LEU A 19 10.21 5.98 -3.10
CA LEU A 19 10.78 5.90 -1.75
C LEU A 19 11.72 7.08 -1.50
N GLN A 20 12.52 7.43 -2.51
CA GLN A 20 13.53 8.49 -2.49
C GLN A 20 13.31 9.47 -3.64
N GLY A 21 13.79 10.70 -3.46
CA GLY A 21 13.71 11.80 -4.43
C GLY A 21 12.59 12.78 -4.11
N PRO A 22 12.41 13.81 -4.95
CA PRO A 22 11.42 14.86 -4.75
C PRO A 22 9.99 14.30 -4.66
N GLY A 23 9.26 14.67 -3.60
CA GLY A 23 7.94 14.13 -3.25
C GLY A 23 7.96 12.67 -2.80
N GLY A 24 9.14 12.17 -2.38
CA GLY A 24 9.32 10.79 -1.93
C GLY A 24 8.88 10.58 -0.48
N VAL A 25 8.69 9.32 -0.10
CA VAL A 25 8.28 8.96 1.28
C VAL A 25 9.31 9.45 2.30
N ILE A 26 10.61 9.32 2.02
CA ILE A 26 11.67 9.76 2.95
C ILE A 26 11.64 11.28 3.17
N GLU A 27 11.50 12.05 2.10
CA GLU A 27 11.45 13.52 2.17
C GLU A 27 10.20 13.99 2.91
N THR A 28 9.02 13.46 2.54
CA THR A 28 7.75 13.78 3.21
C THR A 28 7.81 13.48 4.71
N MET A 29 8.38 12.33 5.08
CA MET A 29 8.53 11.94 6.48
C MET A 29 9.53 12.83 7.23
N SER A 30 10.59 13.27 6.56
CA SER A 30 11.56 14.21 7.14
C SER A 30 10.94 15.59 7.37
N GLU A 31 10.22 16.13 6.38
CA GLU A 31 9.69 17.50 6.41
C GLU A 31 8.44 17.63 7.29
N GLN A 32 7.48 16.72 7.14
CA GLN A 32 6.16 16.85 7.77
C GLN A 32 6.06 16.12 9.11
N HIS A 33 6.90 15.10 9.32
CA HIS A 33 6.84 14.24 10.51
C HIS A 33 8.13 14.25 11.32
N GLN A 34 9.11 15.10 10.96
CA GLN A 34 10.42 15.20 11.60
C GLN A 34 11.13 13.84 11.76
N PHE A 35 10.83 12.91 10.85
CA PHE A 35 11.28 11.53 10.91
C PHE A 35 12.38 11.31 9.88
N ILE A 36 13.63 11.42 10.34
CA ILE A 36 14.82 11.30 9.51
C ILE A 36 15.33 9.86 9.57
N ALA A 37 15.27 9.17 8.43
CA ALA A 37 15.80 7.82 8.29
C ALA A 37 16.32 7.57 6.87
N THR A 38 17.34 6.71 6.76
CA THR A 38 17.94 6.38 5.46
C THR A 38 17.07 5.41 4.67
N LYS A 39 17.26 5.39 3.35
CA LYS A 39 16.58 4.44 2.46
C LYS A 39 16.75 2.99 2.91
N SER A 40 17.95 2.58 3.32
CA SER A 40 18.22 1.22 3.77
C SER A 40 17.43 0.86 5.03
N GLN A 41 17.23 1.81 5.95
CA GLN A 41 16.40 1.62 7.13
C GLN A 41 14.92 1.43 6.76
N TYR A 42 14.39 2.21 5.81
CA TYR A 42 13.04 2.00 5.29
C TYR A 42 12.88 0.63 4.63
N GLU A 43 13.82 0.23 3.77
CA GLU A 43 13.78 -1.07 3.10
C GLU A 43 13.83 -2.23 4.10
N ALA A 44 14.68 -2.14 5.13
CA ALA A 44 14.73 -3.13 6.20
C ALA A 44 13.39 -3.22 6.95
N ARG A 45 12.72 -2.08 7.19
CA ARG A 45 11.41 -2.03 7.85
C ARG A 45 10.31 -2.58 6.98
N PHE A 46 10.31 -2.29 5.68
CA PHE A 46 9.39 -2.89 4.72
C PHE A 46 9.55 -4.40 4.65
N ARG A 47 10.78 -4.91 4.66
CA ARG A 47 11.03 -6.36 4.75
C ARG A 47 10.49 -6.94 6.05
N LYS A 48 10.77 -6.30 7.20
CA LYS A 48 10.29 -6.76 8.52
C LYS A 48 8.76 -6.79 8.62
N TRP A 49 8.09 -5.79 8.04
CA TRP A 49 6.64 -5.71 8.01
C TRP A 49 5.98 -6.52 6.87
N GLY A 50 6.77 -7.20 6.03
CA GLY A 50 6.25 -7.98 4.91
C GLY A 50 5.61 -7.15 3.80
N ILE A 51 5.95 -5.87 3.69
CA ILE A 51 5.31 -4.91 2.79
C ILE A 51 5.69 -5.22 1.35
N ARG A 52 4.67 -5.43 0.52
CA ARG A 52 4.83 -5.54 -0.94
C ARG A 52 4.11 -4.38 -1.62
N LYS A 53 4.80 -3.70 -2.53
CA LYS A 53 4.24 -2.53 -3.24
C LYS A 53 3.07 -2.90 -4.17
N ASN A 54 3.14 -4.09 -4.76
CA ASN A 54 2.16 -4.58 -5.72
C ASN A 54 1.80 -6.04 -5.40
N LEU A 55 0.53 -6.39 -5.62
CA LEU A 55 0.12 -7.79 -5.78
C LEU A 55 0.48 -8.27 -7.18
N ARG A 56 0.68 -9.58 -7.29
CA ARG A 56 0.83 -10.31 -8.55
C ARG A 56 -0.54 -10.42 -9.26
N GLY A 57 -0.51 -10.71 -10.56
CA GLY A 57 -1.74 -10.79 -11.37
C GLY A 57 -2.71 -11.88 -10.90
N ASP A 58 -2.18 -13.05 -10.52
CA ASP A 58 -2.95 -14.14 -9.92
C ASP A 58 -3.57 -13.74 -8.57
N GLU A 59 -2.83 -13.02 -7.73
CA GLU A 59 -3.33 -12.48 -6.46
C GLU A 59 -4.50 -11.50 -6.70
N TRP A 60 -4.44 -10.66 -7.73
CA TRP A 60 -5.56 -9.79 -8.14
C TRP A 60 -6.78 -10.57 -8.60
N GLN A 61 -6.60 -11.65 -9.36
CA GLN A 61 -7.70 -12.51 -9.81
C GLN A 61 -8.38 -13.21 -8.64
N ILE A 62 -7.62 -13.68 -7.66
CA ILE A 62 -8.16 -14.27 -6.42
C ILE A 62 -8.94 -13.23 -5.62
N LEU A 63 -8.40 -12.00 -5.49
CA LEU A 63 -9.09 -10.90 -4.82
C LEU A 63 -10.42 -10.59 -5.51
N ASN A 64 -10.42 -10.51 -6.84
CA ASN A 64 -11.63 -10.27 -7.63
C ASN A 64 -12.72 -11.31 -7.35
N LYS A 65 -12.37 -12.60 -7.43
CA LYS A 65 -13.31 -13.69 -7.14
C LYS A 65 -13.92 -13.59 -5.74
N LYS A 66 -13.10 -13.23 -4.74
CA LYS A 66 -13.58 -13.02 -3.35
C LYS A 66 -14.52 -11.82 -3.25
N LEU A 67 -14.21 -10.71 -3.92
CA LEU A 67 -15.05 -9.52 -3.93
C LEU A 67 -16.39 -9.76 -4.61
N GLU A 68 -16.40 -10.40 -5.78
CA GLU A 68 -17.64 -10.73 -6.49
C GLU A 68 -18.51 -11.68 -5.68
N ARG A 69 -17.93 -12.70 -5.03
CA ARG A 69 -18.69 -13.57 -4.11
C ARG A 69 -19.34 -12.78 -2.97
N ARG A 70 -18.59 -11.90 -2.30
CA ARG A 70 -19.14 -11.08 -1.21
C ARG A 70 -20.20 -10.10 -1.69
N LYS A 71 -20.06 -9.56 -2.91
CA LYS A 71 -21.06 -8.70 -3.54
C LYS A 71 -22.35 -9.44 -3.83
N MET A 72 -22.29 -10.69 -4.30
CA MET A 72 -23.47 -11.54 -4.48
C MET A 72 -24.19 -11.83 -3.15
N GLU A 73 -23.44 -11.92 -2.06
CA GLU A 73 -23.98 -12.02 -0.69
C GLU A 73 -24.49 -10.67 -0.12
N GLY A 74 -24.48 -9.58 -0.90
CA GLY A 74 -24.91 -8.26 -0.47
C GLY A 74 -23.92 -7.52 0.44
N LYS A 75 -22.68 -8.01 0.58
CA LYS A 75 -21.68 -7.45 1.50
C LYS A 75 -20.72 -6.50 0.78
N GLN A 76 -20.71 -5.24 1.18
CA GLN A 76 -19.61 -4.34 0.81
C GLN A 76 -18.34 -4.72 1.58
N SER A 77 -17.19 -4.59 0.92
CA SER A 77 -15.89 -4.95 1.50
C SER A 77 -14.86 -3.90 1.14
N ASP A 78 -14.11 -3.47 2.15
CA ASP A 78 -12.87 -2.74 1.96
C ASP A 78 -11.70 -3.72 1.89
N VAL A 79 -10.76 -3.45 1.01
CA VAL A 79 -9.57 -4.28 0.81
C VAL A 79 -8.39 -3.58 1.44
N TYR A 80 -7.70 -4.27 2.33
CA TYR A 80 -6.46 -3.82 2.92
C TYR A 80 -5.30 -4.60 2.32
N ILE A 81 -4.28 -3.90 1.83
CA ILE A 81 -2.99 -4.48 1.47
C ILE A 81 -1.95 -3.83 2.38
N ASN A 82 -1.25 -4.66 3.16
CA ASN A 82 -0.29 -4.21 4.15
C ASN A 82 -0.87 -3.10 5.05
N GLU A 83 -2.05 -3.35 5.63
CA GLU A 83 -2.75 -2.40 6.53
C GLU A 83 -3.24 -1.10 5.88
N VAL A 84 -3.03 -0.91 4.58
CA VAL A 84 -3.52 0.26 3.85
C VAL A 84 -4.75 -0.10 3.04
N ILE A 85 -5.80 0.70 3.22
CA ILE A 85 -7.02 0.58 2.42
C ILE A 85 -6.71 0.89 0.96
N ILE A 86 -7.10 -0.03 0.08
CA ILE A 86 -6.92 0.15 -1.35
C ILE A 86 -8.17 0.80 -1.93
N PRO A 87 -8.03 1.95 -2.61
CA PRO A 87 -9.17 2.58 -3.28
C PRO A 87 -9.81 1.64 -4.30
N LYS A 88 -11.14 1.58 -4.30
CA LYS A 88 -11.92 0.76 -5.24
C LYS A 88 -11.57 1.04 -6.71
N SER A 89 -11.15 2.26 -7.05
CA SER A 89 -10.67 2.64 -8.38
C SER A 89 -9.38 1.90 -8.80
N LYS A 90 -8.44 1.72 -7.88
CA LYS A 90 -7.20 0.94 -8.11
C LYS A 90 -7.53 -0.54 -8.30
N ILE A 91 -8.42 -1.07 -7.47
CA ILE A 91 -8.90 -2.46 -7.58
C ILE A 91 -9.51 -2.71 -8.97
N ARG A 92 -10.44 -1.86 -9.41
CA ARG A 92 -11.08 -1.96 -10.74
C ARG A 92 -10.07 -1.90 -11.89
N LYS A 93 -9.04 -1.07 -11.77
CA LYS A 93 -8.00 -0.93 -12.79
C LYS A 93 -7.15 -2.21 -12.92
N GLU A 94 -6.72 -2.78 -11.80
CA GLU A 94 -5.86 -3.97 -11.81
C GLU A 94 -6.64 -5.26 -12.14
N ILE A 95 -7.95 -5.32 -11.88
CA ILE A 95 -8.81 -6.44 -12.30
C ILE A 95 -9.01 -6.48 -13.82
N ARG A 96 -8.99 -5.33 -14.48
CA ARG A 96 -9.18 -5.20 -15.94
C ARG A 96 -7.90 -5.47 -16.75
N ARG A 97 -6.76 -5.63 -16.08
CA ARG A 97 -5.48 -5.97 -16.70
C ARG A 97 -5.41 -7.47 -16.98
#